data_AF-A0A7K3MXY8-F1
#
_entry.id   AF-A0A7K3MXY8-F1
#
_cell.length_a   1.000
_cell.length_b   1.000
_cell.length_c   1.000
_cell.angle_alpha   90.00
_cell.angle_beta   90.00
_cell.angle_gamma   90.00
#
_symmetry.space_group_name_H-M   'P 1'
#
loop_
_entity.id
_entity.type
_entity.pdbx_description
1 polymer ?
#
loop_
_entity_poly.entity_id
_entity_poly.type
_entity_poly.pdbx_seq_one_letter_code
_entity_poly.pdbx_strand_id
1 'polypeptide(L)'
;MLKSFKIIAILEGISYLVLFANMLLIKPSNMELYKTLLYPIGMTHGILFIGYVLLTVLLKNSQQWNYKTFFIILGASLLPFATFFVEKKYVRNE
;
A
#
# COMPACT_ATOMS: atom_id res chain seq x y z
N MET A 1 2.41 10.71 13.00
CA MET A 1 3.09 10.33 11.74
C MET A 1 3.26 8.82 11.61
N LEU A 2 3.91 8.14 12.56
CA LEU A 2 4.06 6.67 12.53
C LEU A 2 2.72 5.92 12.51
N LYS A 3 1.78 6.24 13.41
CA LYS A 3 0.43 5.64 13.41
C LYS A 3 -0.29 5.80 12.06
N SER A 4 -0.25 7.00 11.48
CA SER A 4 -0.83 7.28 10.17
C SER A 4 -0.17 6.48 9.05
N PHE A 5 1.16 6.36 9.07
CA PHE A 5 1.89 5.52 8.11
C PHE A 5 1.51 4.05 8.22
N LYS A 6 1.38 3.51 9.43
CA LYS A 6 0.92 2.12 9.63
C LYS A 6 -0.47 1.89 9.06
N ILE A 7 -1.40 2.80 9.34
CA ILE A 7 -2.77 2.73 8.82
C ILE A 7 -2.76 2.78 7.29
N ILE A 8 -2.02 3.74 6.70
CA ILE A 8 -1.93 3.87 5.24
C ILE A 8 -1.27 2.65 4.61
N ALA A 9 -0.21 2.10 5.20
CA ALA A 9 0.46 0.89 4.73
C ALA A 9 -0.48 -0.32 4.70
N ILE A 10 -1.29 -0.49 5.75
CA ILE A 10 -2.28 -1.57 5.82
C ILE A 10 -3.41 -1.34 4.81
N LEU A 11 -3.95 -0.12 4.72
CA LEU A 11 -5.01 0.22 3.77
C LEU A 11 -4.54 0.08 2.32
N GLU A 12 -3.30 0.45 2.02
CA GLU A 12 -2.68 0.28 0.71
C GLU A 12 -2.63 -1.21 0.35
N GLY A 13 -2.11 -2.07 1.24
CA GLY A 13 -2.08 -3.52 1.01
C GLY A 13 -3.48 -4.12 0.83
N ILE A 14 -4.45 -3.72 1.65
CA ILE A 14 -5.85 -4.16 1.50
C ILE A 14 -6.43 -3.71 0.15
N SER A 15 -6.24 -2.44 -0.23
CA SER A 15 -6.75 -1.91 -1.50
C SER A 15 -6.15 -2.63 -2.71
N TYR A 16 -4.88 -3.04 -2.62
CA TYR A 16 -4.21 -3.84 -3.63
C TYR A 16 -4.81 -5.25 -3.71
N LEU A 17 -5.05 -5.92 -2.57
CA LEU A 17 -5.73 -7.22 -2.53
C LEU A 17 -7.14 -7.15 -3.12
N VAL A 18 -7.87 -6.08 -2.84
CA VAL A 18 -9.21 -5.85 -3.41
C VAL A 18 -9.15 -5.65 -4.93
N LEU A 19 -8.15 -4.93 -5.46
CA LEU A 19 -7.92 -4.85 -6.91
C LEU A 19 -7.66 -6.21 -7.54
N PHE A 20 -6.81 -7.03 -6.90
CA PHE A 20 -6.54 -8.39 -7.33
C PHE A 20 -7.79 -9.26 -7.32
N ALA A 21 -8.58 -9.21 -6.24
CA ALA A 21 -9.84 -9.94 -6.13
C ALA A 21 -10.84 -9.51 -7.22
N ASN A 22 -10.97 -8.21 -7.48
CA ASN A 22 -11.82 -7.69 -8.56
C ASN A 22 -11.36 -8.23 -9.93
N MET A 23 -10.05 -8.28 -10.17
CA MET A 23 -9.48 -8.78 -11.42
C MET A 23 -9.64 -10.31 -11.58
N LEU A 24 -9.51 -11.10 -10.51
CA LEU A 24 -9.56 -12.56 -10.60
C LEU A 24 -10.98 -13.12 -10.54
N LEU A 25 -11.88 -12.49 -9.78
CA LEU A 25 -13.23 -13.02 -9.53
C LEU A 25 -14.30 -12.36 -10.41
N ILE A 26 -14.26 -11.03 -10.54
CA ILE A 26 -15.34 -10.27 -11.20
C ILE A 26 -15.07 -10.13 -12.70
N LYS A 27 -13.84 -9.82 -13.10
CA LYS A 27 -13.48 -9.69 -14.52
C LYS A 27 -13.92 -10.86 -15.43
N PRO A 28 -13.75 -12.15 -15.05
CA PRO A 28 -14.17 -13.26 -15.91
C PRO A 28 -15.68 -13.48 -15.95
N SER A 29 -16.42 -13.05 -14.92
CA SER A 29 -17.86 -13.29 -14.80
C SER A 29 -18.71 -12.12 -15.30
N ASN A 30 -18.28 -10.88 -15.06
CA ASN A 30 -19.02 -9.69 -15.44
C ASN A 30 -18.07 -8.50 -15.72
N MET A 31 -17.83 -8.22 -16.99
CA MET A 31 -16.92 -7.15 -17.44
C MET A 31 -17.42 -5.74 -17.14
N GLU A 32 -18.74 -5.53 -17.16
CA GLU A 32 -19.34 -4.22 -16.87
C GLU A 32 -19.19 -3.88 -15.38
N LEU A 33 -19.54 -4.82 -14.51
CA LEU A 33 -19.37 -4.69 -13.06
C LEU A 33 -17.89 -4.50 -12.70
N TYR A 34 -16.99 -5.25 -13.34
CA TYR A 34 -15.55 -5.09 -13.14
C TYR A 34 -15.09 -3.65 -13.36
N LYS A 35 -15.50 -3.01 -14.48
CA LYS A 35 -15.12 -1.62 -14.80
C LYS A 35 -15.69 -0.63 -13.80
N THR A 36 -16.96 -0.80 -13.41
CA THR A 36 -17.64 0.07 -12.43
C THR A 36 -16.95 0.02 -11.07
N LEU A 37 -16.49 -1.16 -10.63
CA LEU A 37 -15.75 -1.31 -9.37
C LEU A 37 -14.27 -0.89 -9.50
N LEU A 38 -13.65 -1.12 -10.66
CA LEU A 38 -12.23 -0.82 -10.87
C LEU A 38 -11.91 0.66 -10.68
N TYR A 39 -12.77 1.55 -11.20
CA TYR A 39 -12.51 3.00 -11.13
C TYR A 39 -12.37 3.52 -9.68
N PRO A 40 -13.35 3.35 -8.78
CA PRO A 40 -13.24 3.85 -7.40
C PRO A 40 -12.15 3.13 -6.60
N ILE A 41 -11.99 1.81 -6.78
CA ILE A 41 -10.99 1.03 -6.05
C ILE A 41 -9.57 1.43 -6.50
N GLY A 42 -9.36 1.53 -7.82
CA GLY A 42 -8.08 1.93 -8.41
C GLY A 42 -7.68 3.35 -8.02
N MET A 43 -8.64 4.29 -8.03
CA MET A 43 -8.39 5.66 -7.58
C MET A 43 -8.03 5.72 -6.10
N THR A 44 -8.76 4.98 -5.25
CA THR A 44 -8.49 4.90 -3.81
C THR A 44 -7.09 4.32 -3.56
N HIS A 45 -6.74 3.24 -4.25
CA HIS A 45 -5.42 2.62 -4.17
C HIS A 45 -4.30 3.60 -4.60
N GLY A 46 -4.48 4.33 -5.70
CA GLY A 46 -3.51 5.32 -6.17
C GLY A 46 -3.27 6.44 -5.15
N ILE A 47 -4.33 6.94 -4.51
CA ILE A 47 -4.22 7.96 -3.44
C ILE A 47 -3.46 7.39 -2.24
N LEU A 48 -3.78 6.16 -1.83
CA LEU A 48 -3.08 5.48 -0.72
C LEU A 48 -1.60 5.26 -1.03
N PHE A 49 -1.26 4.87 -2.26
CA PHE A 49 0.11 4.71 -2.72
C PHE A 49 0.91 6.03 -2.65
N ILE A 50 0.34 7.13 -3.14
CA ILE A 50 0.98 8.46 -3.05
C ILE A 50 1.18 8.84 -1.57
N GLY A 51 0.16 8.64 -0.73
CA GLY A 51 0.25 8.88 0.71
C GLY A 51 1.34 8.05 1.37
N TYR A 52 1.47 6.77 1.00
CA TYR A 52 2.52 5.88 1.49
C TYR A 52 3.93 6.38 1.13
N VAL A 53 4.15 6.76 -0.13
CA VAL A 53 5.43 7.27 -0.61
C VAL A 53 5.81 8.57 0.10
N LEU A 54 4.89 9.52 0.21
CA LEU A 54 5.11 10.79 0.91
C LEU A 54 5.47 10.56 2.38
N LEU A 55 4.71 9.72 3.08
CA LEU A 55 4.99 9.42 4.48
C LEU A 55 6.31 8.67 4.66
N THR A 56 6.67 7.78 3.73
CA THR A 56 7.97 7.09 3.73
C THR A 56 9.12 8.08 3.64
N VAL A 57 9.02 9.08 2.75
CA VAL A 57 10.03 10.15 2.59
C VAL A 57 10.14 11.00 3.87
N LEU A 58 9.00 11.38 4.46
CA LEU A 58 8.99 12.17 5.69
C LEU A 58 9.53 11.41 6.90
N LEU A 59 9.24 10.10 6.99
CA LEU A 59 9.70 9.25 8.09
C LEU A 59 11.15 8.79 7.94
N LYS A 60 11.74 8.84 6.74
CA LYS A 60 13.13 8.43 6.48
C LYS A 60 14.10 9.03 7.49
N ASN A 61 14.04 10.35 7.71
CA ASN A 61 14.94 11.06 8.61
C ASN A 61 14.58 10.80 10.08
N SER A 62 13.30 10.77 10.43
CA SER A 62 12.83 10.52 11.80
C SER A 62 13.17 9.11 12.29
N GLN A 63 13.09 8.11 11.42
CA GLN A 63 13.40 6.72 11.74
C GLN A 63 14.85 6.32 11.43
N GLN A 64 15.69 7.27 10.99
CA GLN A 64 17.10 7.03 10.65
C GLN A 64 17.28 5.84 9.70
N TRP A 65 16.36 5.67 8.75
CA TRP A 65 16.42 4.57 7.79
C TRP A 65 17.59 4.78 6.82
N ASN A 66 18.45 3.77 6.71
CA ASN A 66 19.48 3.74 5.68
C ASN A 66 18.84 3.62 4.28
N TYR A 67 19.61 3.96 3.23
CA TYR A 67 19.10 3.94 1.85
C TYR A 67 18.56 2.56 1.44
N LYS A 68 19.16 1.46 1.91
CA LYS A 68 18.68 0.10 1.65
C LYS A 68 17.27 -0.10 2.22
N THR A 69 17.05 0.22 3.49
CA THR A 69 15.73 0.12 4.13
C THR A 69 14.72 1.03 3.47
N PHE A 70 15.10 2.26 3.11
CA PHE A 70 14.22 3.19 2.40
C PHE A 70 13.72 2.61 1.06
N PHE A 71 14.62 2.04 0.24
CA PHE A 71 14.22 1.39 -1.02
C PHE A 71 13.42 0.10 -0.80
N ILE A 72 13.72 -0.68 0.25
CA ILE A 72 12.90 -1.86 0.61
C ILE A 72 11.49 -1.43 0.97
N ILE A 73 11.33 -0.35 1.74
CA ILE A 73 10.03 0.18 2.16
C ILE A 73 9.25 0.70 0.94
N LEU A 74 9.87 1.49 0.07
CA LEU A 74 9.22 1.91 -1.18
C LEU A 74 8.87 0.73 -2.10
N GLY A 75 9.75 -0.26 -2.21
CA GLY A 75 9.47 -1.47 -2.99
C GLY A 75 8.35 -2.32 -2.38
N ALA A 76 8.15 -2.23 -1.07
CA ALA A 76 7.13 -3.00 -0.39
C ALA A 76 5.70 -2.57 -0.74
N SER A 77 5.46 -1.32 -1.15
CA SER A 77 4.14 -0.91 -1.67
C SER A 77 3.84 -1.43 -3.08
N LEU A 78 4.82 -2.02 -3.78
CA LEU A 78 4.58 -2.65 -5.08
C LEU A 78 4.06 -4.09 -4.95
N LEU A 79 4.17 -4.67 -3.75
CA LEU A 79 3.77 -6.05 -3.48
C LEU A 79 2.68 -6.05 -2.39
N PRO A 80 1.50 -6.62 -2.63
CA PRO A 80 0.34 -6.52 -1.73
C PRO A 80 0.60 -7.02 -0.31
N PHE A 81 1.58 -7.92 -0.14
CA PHE A 81 1.94 -8.50 1.15
C PHE A 81 3.17 -7.85 1.82
N ALA A 82 3.98 -7.11 1.06
CA ALA A 82 5.23 -6.60 1.58
C ALA A 82 5.03 -5.39 2.50
N THR A 83 3.95 -4.60 2.32
CA THR A 83 3.59 -3.51 3.23
C THR A 83 3.29 -3.99 4.64
N PHE A 84 2.65 -5.15 4.80
CA PHE A 84 2.43 -5.79 6.11
C PHE A 84 3.74 -6.21 6.78
N PHE A 85 4.70 -6.72 5.98
CA PHE A 85 6.02 -7.10 6.50
C PHE A 85 6.83 -5.88 6.94
N VAL A 86 6.71 -4.78 6.18
CA VAL A 86 7.37 -3.52 6.52
C VAL A 86 6.83 -2.92 7.81
N GLU A 87 5.51 -2.92 7.99
CA GLU A 87 4.86 -2.49 9.23
C GLU A 87 5.43 -3.27 10.42
N LYS A 88 5.50 -4.60 10.32
CA LYS A 88 5.93 -5.47 11.42
C LYS A 88 7.43 -5.40 11.71
N LYS A 89 8.27 -5.24 10.69
CA LYS A 89 9.74 -5.38 10.81
C LYS A 89 10.48 -4.06 10.99
N TYR A 90 10.06 -3.01 10.30
CA TYR A 90 10.84 -1.76 10.20
C TYR A 90 10.20 -0.59 10.95
N VAL A 91 8.93 -0.72 11.35
CA VAL A 91 8.28 0.26 12.20
C VAL A 91 8.45 -0.18 13.65
N ARG A 92 9.41 0.43 14.36
CA ARG A 92 9.60 0.20 15.80
C ARG A 92 8.29 0.54 16.53
N ASN A 93 7.72 -0.45 17.21
CA ASN A 93 6.67 -0.22 18.18
C ASN A 93 7.33 0.47 19.37
N GLU A 94 7.16 1.78 19.48
CA GLU A 94 7.15 2.42 20.80
C GLU A 94 5.85 2.06 21.51
#